data_AF-A0A2V9NLX7-F1
#
_entry.id   AF-A0A2V9NLX7-F1
#
_cell.length_a   1.000
_cell.length_b   1.000
_cell.length_c   1.000
_cell.angle_alpha   90.00
_cell.angle_beta   90.00
_cell.angle_gamma   90.00
#
_symmetry.space_group_name_H-M   'P 1'
#
loop_
_entity.id
_entity.type
_entity.pdbx_description
1 polymer ?
#
loop_
_entity_poly.entity_id
_entity_poly.type
_entity_poly.pdbx_seq_one_letter_code
_entity_poly.pdbx_strand_id
1 'polypeptide(L)'
;MPESLVDLEHQRNAILQQMLRMPDFRSGSITATRGTCGKANCRCHQPNQPGHGPNYRLTRKVNGKTVTETFATSAELHKAQREVETYHRFRQLAQELLEINEKICRVRPVEQELTPSKKKRRKSSSRKWLAK
;
A
#
# COMPACT_ATOMS: atom_id res chain seq x y z
N MET A 1 -2.17 -7.80 -30.38
CA MET A 1 -3.63 -7.90 -30.19
C MET A 1 -3.98 -7.09 -28.95
N PRO A 2 -4.94 -6.15 -28.99
CA PRO A 2 -5.39 -5.48 -27.77
C PRO A 2 -5.93 -6.51 -26.78
N GLU A 3 -5.54 -6.43 -25.50
CA GLU A 3 -6.10 -7.29 -24.45
C GLU A 3 -7.61 -7.03 -24.36
N SER A 4 -8.44 -8.09 -24.37
CA SER A 4 -9.88 -7.93 -24.25
C SER A 4 -10.25 -7.52 -22.82
N LEU A 5 -11.41 -6.86 -22.64
CA LEU A 5 -11.91 -6.51 -21.31
C LEU A 5 -12.03 -7.75 -20.40
N VAL A 6 -12.47 -8.86 -20.96
CA VAL A 6 -12.63 -10.13 -20.24
C VAL A 6 -11.28 -10.66 -19.75
N ASP A 7 -10.23 -10.60 -20.59
CA ASP A 7 -8.89 -11.02 -20.19
C ASP A 7 -8.35 -10.17 -19.03
N LEU A 8 -8.53 -8.85 -19.11
CA LEU A 8 -8.11 -7.93 -18.04
C LEU A 8 -8.85 -8.21 -16.73
N GLU A 9 -10.15 -8.52 -16.79
CA GLU A 9 -10.93 -8.88 -15.60
C GLU A 9 -10.49 -10.20 -14.99
N HIS A 10 -10.14 -11.20 -15.82
CA HIS A 10 -9.54 -12.45 -15.35
C HIS A 10 -8.18 -12.21 -14.67
N GLN A 11 -7.31 -11.39 -15.28
CA GLN A 11 -6.02 -11.02 -14.68
C GLN A 11 -6.21 -10.30 -13.33
N ARG A 12 -7.11 -9.32 -13.25
CA ARG A 12 -7.46 -8.62 -12.00
C ARG A 12 -7.91 -9.61 -10.93
N ASN A 13 -8.80 -10.53 -11.27
CA ASN A 13 -9.32 -11.51 -10.33
C ASN A 13 -8.22 -12.47 -9.86
N ALA A 14 -7.30 -12.88 -10.73
CA ALA A 14 -6.16 -13.71 -10.35
C ALA A 14 -5.25 -13.00 -9.33
N ILE A 15 -4.95 -11.71 -9.53
CA ILE A 15 -4.16 -10.91 -8.58
C ILE A 15 -4.88 -10.83 -7.22
N LEU A 16 -6.18 -10.52 -7.22
CA LEU A 16 -6.98 -10.47 -5.99
C LEU A 16 -6.98 -11.81 -5.24
N GLN A 17 -7.08 -12.93 -5.95
CA GLN A 17 -6.99 -14.26 -5.35
C GLN A 17 -5.62 -14.55 -4.74
N GLN A 18 -4.52 -14.04 -5.32
CA GLN A 18 -3.21 -14.14 -4.70
C GLN A 18 -3.14 -13.32 -3.42
N MET A 19 -3.66 -12.09 -3.43
CA MET A 19 -3.69 -11.21 -2.25
C MET A 19 -4.48 -11.82 -1.08
N LEU A 20 -5.61 -12.48 -1.36
CA LEU A 20 -6.44 -13.15 -0.34
C LEU A 20 -5.72 -14.31 0.38
N ARG A 21 -4.70 -14.91 -0.23
CA ARG A 21 -3.96 -16.06 0.32
C ARG A 21 -2.70 -15.66 1.07
N MET A 22 -2.41 -14.36 1.16
CA MET A 22 -1.18 -13.90 1.80
C MET A 22 -1.26 -14.06 3.32
N PRO A 23 -0.16 -14.49 3.98
CA PRO A 23 -0.08 -14.53 5.43
C PRO A 23 0.08 -13.11 6.01
N ASP A 24 0.14 -13.02 7.35
CA ASP A 24 0.42 -11.75 8.03
C ASP A 24 1.72 -11.11 7.53
N PHE A 25 1.69 -9.80 7.34
CA PHE A 25 2.83 -9.02 6.90
C PHE A 25 2.92 -7.68 7.60
N ARG A 26 4.13 -7.11 7.62
CA ARG A 26 4.37 -5.76 8.15
C ARG A 26 5.27 -4.96 7.24
N SER A 27 5.00 -3.66 7.18
CA SER A 27 5.75 -2.75 6.32
C SER A 27 7.18 -2.54 6.81
N GLY A 28 8.06 -2.23 5.87
CA GLY A 28 9.42 -1.78 6.15
C GLY A 28 10.49 -2.54 5.38
N SER A 29 11.72 -2.40 5.88
CA SER A 29 12.90 -3.12 5.41
C SER A 29 13.78 -3.51 6.59
N ILE A 30 14.45 -4.66 6.48
CA ILE A 30 15.43 -5.13 7.46
C ILE A 30 16.82 -4.88 6.94
N THR A 31 17.63 -4.17 7.71
CA THR A 31 19.02 -3.83 7.35
C THR A 31 19.99 -4.32 8.42
N ALA A 32 21.14 -4.82 7.99
CA ALA A 32 22.26 -5.15 8.86
C ALA A 32 23.11 -3.89 9.11
N THR A 33 23.39 -3.61 10.37
CA THR A 33 24.24 -2.47 10.77
C THR A 33 25.40 -2.92 11.64
N ARG A 34 26.50 -2.18 11.62
CA ARG A 34 27.63 -2.36 12.54
C ARG A 34 27.77 -1.09 13.37
N GLY A 35 28.06 -1.23 14.65
CA GLY A 35 28.20 -0.09 15.55
C GLY A 35 28.83 -0.45 16.88
N THR A 36 29.05 0.55 17.73
CA THR A 36 29.47 0.32 19.09
C THR A 36 28.35 -0.36 19.88
N CYS A 37 28.69 -1.32 20.72
CA CYS A 37 27.74 -1.97 21.61
C CYS A 37 27.86 -1.38 23.03
N GLY A 38 26.89 -1.68 23.92
CA GLY A 38 26.89 -1.18 25.29
C GLY A 38 27.97 -1.77 26.21
N LYS A 39 28.75 -2.76 25.75
CA LYS A 39 29.83 -3.37 26.56
C LYS A 39 31.13 -2.59 26.36
N ALA A 40 31.59 -1.89 27.39
CA ALA A 40 32.82 -1.09 27.35
C ALA A 40 34.06 -1.89 26.91
N ASN A 41 34.17 -3.14 27.35
CA ASN A 41 35.31 -4.02 27.04
C ASN A 41 35.19 -4.73 25.68
N CYS A 42 34.23 -4.34 24.83
CA CYS A 42 34.09 -4.97 23.51
C CYS A 42 35.13 -4.44 22.53
N ARG A 43 35.65 -5.32 21.66
CA ARG A 43 36.58 -4.97 20.56
C ARG A 43 36.09 -3.82 19.68
N CYS A 44 34.77 -3.62 19.56
CA CYS A 44 34.20 -2.51 18.78
C CYS A 44 34.52 -1.11 19.35
N HIS A 45 35.01 -0.99 20.58
CA HIS A 45 35.44 0.28 21.17
C HIS A 45 36.93 0.57 20.95
N GLN A 46 37.69 -0.39 20.39
CA GLN A 46 39.10 -0.17 20.09
C GLN A 46 39.27 0.71 18.85
N PRO A 47 40.27 1.61 18.81
CA PRO A 47 40.60 2.38 17.62
C PRO A 47 40.83 1.47 16.40
N ASN A 48 40.36 1.91 15.24
CA ASN A 48 40.52 1.21 13.95
C ASN A 48 39.92 -0.20 13.87
N GLN A 49 39.05 -0.61 14.81
CA GLN A 49 38.31 -1.86 14.70
C GLN A 49 36.92 -1.64 14.08
N PRO A 50 36.39 -2.62 13.32
CA PRO A 50 35.03 -2.52 12.82
C PRO A 50 34.02 -2.54 13.98
N GLY A 51 32.91 -1.82 13.80
CA GLY A 51 31.79 -1.86 14.74
C GLY A 51 31.27 -3.29 14.95
N HIS A 52 30.78 -3.57 16.15
CA HIS A 52 30.13 -4.82 16.49
C HIS A 52 28.91 -5.03 15.60
N GLY A 53 28.73 -6.25 15.10
CA GLY A 53 27.56 -6.61 14.29
C GLY A 53 27.82 -7.83 13.40
N PRO A 54 26.80 -8.24 12.63
CA PRO A 54 25.65 -7.43 12.24
C PRO A 54 24.56 -7.32 13.31
N ASN A 55 24.09 -6.09 13.56
CA ASN A 55 22.86 -5.80 14.29
C ASN A 55 21.74 -5.55 13.28
N TYR A 56 20.75 -6.43 13.24
CA TYR A 56 19.61 -6.30 12.33
C TYR A 56 18.54 -5.39 12.93
N ARG A 57 17.97 -4.52 12.10
CA ARG A 57 16.88 -3.62 12.48
C ARG A 57 15.83 -3.56 11.40
N LEU A 58 14.56 -3.60 11.79
CA LEU A 58 13.44 -3.28 10.91
C LEU A 58 13.18 -1.78 10.97
N THR A 59 13.17 -1.12 9.81
CA THR A 59 12.83 0.30 9.69
C THR A 59 11.59 0.48 8.84
N ARG A 60 10.62 1.25 9.32
CA ARG A 60 9.37 1.55 8.59
C ARG A 60 8.89 2.98 8.81
N LYS A 61 8.04 3.47 7.92
CA LYS A 61 7.34 4.75 8.09
C LYS A 61 5.99 4.53 8.76
N VAL A 62 5.74 5.25 9.85
CA VAL A 62 4.45 5.28 10.56
C VAL A 62 4.08 6.74 10.75
N ASN A 63 2.95 7.19 10.20
CA ASN A 63 2.48 8.58 10.25
C ASN A 63 3.58 9.60 9.85
N GLY A 64 4.30 9.32 8.75
CA GLY A 64 5.40 10.14 8.23
C GLY A 64 6.73 10.02 8.99
N LYS A 65 6.74 9.45 10.20
CA LYS A 65 7.94 9.28 11.03
C LYS A 65 8.62 7.94 10.77
N THR A 66 9.94 7.93 10.85
CA THR A 66 10.73 6.69 10.79
C THR A 66 10.69 6.01 12.15
N VAL A 67 10.24 4.76 12.18
CA VAL A 67 10.25 3.89 13.36
C VAL A 67 11.23 2.76 13.11
N THR A 68 12.06 2.48 14.10
CA THR A 68 13.07 1.41 14.06
C THR A 68 12.81 0.42 15.19
N GLU A 69 12.81 -0.86 14.84
CA GLU A 69 12.62 -2.00 15.73
C GLU A 69 13.88 -2.87 15.69
N THR A 70 14.32 -3.33 16.86
CA THR A 70 15.47 -4.23 17.03
C THR A 70 14.99 -5.60 17.47
N PHE A 71 15.75 -6.65 17.16
CA PHE A 71 15.40 -8.03 17.52
C PHE A 71 16.27 -8.51 18.68
N ALA A 72 15.65 -9.10 19.69
CA ALA A 72 16.35 -9.70 20.84
C ALA A 72 16.85 -11.11 20.50
N THR A 73 16.14 -11.82 19.63
CA THR A 73 16.48 -13.21 19.23
C THR A 73 16.55 -13.39 17.72
N SER A 74 17.25 -14.44 17.28
CA SER A 74 17.23 -14.84 15.87
C SER A 74 15.84 -15.26 15.40
N ALA A 75 15.04 -15.90 16.26
CA ALA A 75 13.68 -16.31 15.93
C ALA A 75 12.77 -15.10 15.60
N GLU A 76 12.86 -14.02 16.38
CA GLU A 76 12.15 -12.76 16.09
C GLU A 76 12.60 -12.15 14.76
N LEU A 77 13.90 -12.13 14.49
CA LEU A 77 14.45 -11.66 13.21
C LEU A 77 13.91 -12.48 12.04
N HIS A 78 13.97 -13.81 12.11
CA HIS A 78 13.49 -14.68 11.04
C HIS A 78 11.98 -14.53 10.81
N LYS A 79 11.20 -14.35 11.87
CA LYS A 79 9.77 -14.04 11.76
C LYS A 79 9.56 -12.72 11.02
N ALA A 80 10.27 -11.66 11.43
CA ALA A 80 10.18 -10.35 10.79
C ALA A 80 10.60 -10.38 9.31
N GLN A 81 11.63 -11.15 8.96
CA GLN A 81 12.08 -11.32 7.59
C GLN A 81 10.95 -11.86 6.69
N ARG A 82 10.28 -12.94 7.10
CA ARG A 82 9.16 -13.52 6.34
C ARG A 82 7.99 -12.55 6.18
N GLU A 83 7.65 -11.83 7.24
CA GLU A 83 6.55 -10.85 7.21
C GLU A 83 6.89 -9.65 6.32
N VAL A 84 8.14 -9.19 6.32
CA VAL A 84 8.60 -8.08 5.45
C VAL A 84 8.68 -8.52 3.99
N GLU A 85 9.13 -9.74 3.72
CA GLU A 85 9.12 -10.33 2.37
C GLU A 85 7.70 -10.43 1.82
N THR A 86 6.76 -10.89 2.65
CA THR A 86 5.33 -10.94 2.30
C THR A 86 4.79 -9.53 2.00
N TYR A 87 5.20 -8.52 2.78
CA TYR A 87 4.85 -7.13 2.50
C TYR A 87 5.40 -6.63 1.16
N HIS A 88 6.63 -7.00 0.78
CA HIS A 88 7.19 -6.62 -0.52
C HIS A 88 6.41 -7.24 -1.67
N ARG A 89 6.02 -8.51 -1.54
CA ARG A 89 5.13 -9.16 -2.50
C ARG A 89 3.77 -8.49 -2.58
N PHE A 90 3.20 -8.09 -1.44
CA PHE A 90 1.93 -7.36 -1.41
C PHE A 90 2.01 -6.06 -2.19
N ARG A 91 3.11 -5.29 -2.03
CA ARG A 91 3.32 -4.06 -2.79
C ARG A 91 3.41 -4.28 -4.29
N GLN A 92 4.07 -5.35 -4.72
CA GLN A 92 4.16 -5.71 -6.14
C GLN A 92 2.77 -6.01 -6.70
N LEU A 93 2.01 -6.88 -6.03
CA LEU A 93 0.64 -7.22 -6.45
C LEU A 93 -0.30 -6.00 -6.44
N ALA A 94 -0.16 -5.10 -5.47
CA ALA A 94 -0.95 -3.88 -5.42
C ALA A 94 -0.66 -2.95 -6.62
N GLN A 95 0.61 -2.85 -7.02
CA GLN A 95 1.02 -2.09 -8.20
C GLN A 95 0.48 -2.71 -9.49
N GLU A 96 0.63 -4.03 -9.64
CA GLU A 96 0.07 -4.77 -10.79
C GLU A 96 -1.46 -4.63 -10.86
N LEU A 97 -2.14 -4.73 -9.71
CA LEU A 97 -3.59 -4.55 -9.63
C LEU A 97 -4.00 -3.16 -10.09
N LEU A 98 -3.28 -2.11 -9.69
CA LEU A 98 -3.54 -0.74 -10.12
C LEU A 98 -3.41 -0.62 -11.64
N GLU A 99 -2.30 -1.12 -12.21
CA GLU A 99 -2.03 -1.07 -13.65
C GLU A 99 -3.12 -1.79 -14.47
N ILE A 100 -3.56 -2.98 -14.04
CA ILE A 100 -4.66 -3.68 -14.70
C ILE A 100 -5.98 -2.92 -14.58
N ASN A 101 -6.29 -2.35 -13.41
CA ASN A 101 -7.50 -1.54 -13.27
C ASN A 101 -7.47 -0.30 -14.15
N GLU A 102 -6.33 0.37 -14.30
CA GLU A 102 -6.21 1.51 -15.23
C GLU A 102 -6.50 1.10 -16.67
N LYS A 103 -6.00 -0.07 -17.11
CA LYS A 103 -6.34 -0.62 -18.44
C LYS A 103 -7.84 -0.88 -18.56
N ILE A 104 -8.46 -1.52 -17.57
CA ILE A 104 -9.90 -1.78 -17.54
C ILE A 104 -10.69 -0.47 -17.65
N CYS A 105 -10.33 0.55 -16.87
CA CYS A 105 -10.99 1.85 -16.88
C CYS A 105 -10.94 2.53 -18.26
N ARG A 106 -9.86 2.36 -19.03
CA ARG A 106 -9.73 2.91 -20.39
C ARG A 106 -10.61 2.19 -21.41
N VAL A 107 -10.83 0.89 -21.23
CA VAL A 107 -11.61 0.05 -22.16
C VAL A 107 -13.10 0.07 -21.85
N ARG A 108 -13.49 0.28 -20.59
CA ARG A 108 -14.90 0.35 -20.21
C ARG A 108 -15.58 1.59 -20.84
N PRO A 109 -16.72 1.43 -21.53
CA PRO A 109 -17.44 2.56 -22.10
C PRO A 109 -18.01 3.45 -20.99
N VAL A 110 -18.10 4.75 -21.28
CA VAL A 110 -18.83 5.70 -20.43
C VAL A 110 -20.32 5.41 -20.59
N GLU A 111 -21.00 5.08 -19.50
CA GLU A 111 -22.46 5.03 -19.50
C GLU A 111 -23.00 6.44 -19.80
N GLN A 112 -23.74 6.57 -20.90
CA GLN A 112 -24.44 7.82 -21.19
C GLN A 112 -25.61 7.94 -20.20
N GLU A 113 -25.57 8.97 -19.35
CA GLU A 113 -26.73 9.31 -18.52
C GLU A 113 -27.95 9.50 -19.42
N LEU A 114 -28.97 8.65 -19.23
CA LEU A 114 -30.30 8.90 -19.78
C LEU A 114 -30.80 10.21 -19.19
N THR A 115 -30.68 11.30 -19.97
CA THR A 115 -31.08 12.63 -19.54
C THR A 115 -32.52 12.60 -18.98
N PRO A 116 -32.77 13.13 -17.78
CA PRO A 116 -34.15 13.26 -17.30
C PRO A 116 -34.86 14.29 -18.18
N SER A 117 -35.87 13.83 -18.92
CA SER A 117 -36.75 14.64 -19.75
C SER A 117 -37.21 15.88 -18.98
N LYS A 118 -36.95 17.07 -19.55
CA LYS A 118 -37.27 18.39 -19.00
C LYS A 118 -38.74 18.44 -18.53
N LYS A 119 -38.99 18.30 -17.22
CA LYS A 119 -40.30 18.65 -16.65
C LYS A 119 -40.51 20.16 -16.83
N LYS A 120 -41.42 20.52 -17.76
CA LYS A 120 -41.92 21.89 -17.96
C LYS A 120 -42.31 22.49 -16.61
N ARG A 121 -41.58 23.51 -16.14
CA ARG A 121 -42.02 24.37 -15.02
C ARG A 121 -43.34 25.04 -15.44
N ARG A 122 -44.44 24.66 -14.80
CA ARG A 122 -45.71 25.38 -14.92
C ARG A 122 -45.49 26.81 -14.39
N LYS A 123 -45.83 27.81 -15.21
CA LYS A 123 -45.81 29.22 -14.81
C LYS A 123 -46.80 29.41 -13.65
N SER A 124 -46.30 29.88 -12.50
CA SER A 124 -47.12 30.31 -11.38
C SER A 124 -47.91 31.54 -11.81
N SER A 125 -49.24 31.42 -11.89
CA SER A 125 -50.15 32.55 -12.05
C SER A 125 -50.23 33.36 -10.76
N SER A 126 -50.58 34.63 -10.91
CA SER A 126 -50.54 35.72 -9.92
C SER A 126 -51.39 35.49 -8.67
N ARG A 127 -51.02 36.16 -7.58
CA ARG A 127 -51.95 36.98 -6.78
C ARG A 127 -51.23 38.18 -6.15
N LYS A 128 -51.50 39.37 -6.68
CA LYS A 128 -51.22 40.66 -6.02
C LYS A 128 -52.24 40.84 -4.91
N TRP A 129 -51.79 41.09 -3.68
CA TRP A 129 -52.64 41.59 -2.61
C TRP A 129 -52.43 43.10 -2.52
N LEU A 130 -53.49 43.89 -2.76
CA LEU A 130 -53.55 45.29 -2.36
C LEU A 130 -54.00 45.35 -0.90
N ALA A 131 -53.23 46.01 -0.04
CA ALA A 131 -53.67 46.40 1.30
C ALA A 131 -54.17 47.86 1.28
N LYS A 132 -55.24 48.09 2.03
CA LYS A 132 -55.91 49.38 2.26
C LYS A 132 -55.43 49.95 3.59
#